data_AF-A0A9X2IJI1-F1
#
_entry.id   AF-A0A9X2IJI1-F1
#
_cell.length_a   1.000
_cell.length_b   1.000
_cell.length_c   1.000
_cell.angle_alpha   90.00
_cell.angle_beta   90.00
_cell.angle_gamma   90.00
#
_symmetry.space_group_name_H-M   'P 1'
#
loop_
_entity.id
_entity.type
_entity.pdbx_description
1 polymer ?
#
loop_
_entity_poly.entity_id
_entity_poly.type
_entity_poly.pdbx_seq_one_letter_code
_entity_poly.pdbx_strand_id
1 'polypeptide(L)'
;MHNESIVALNLSGSTLSRLEQKACSTEAMLRQRLSGNGGSTEVDLILCHYLYGLVAAAMSEASPTLLLGMLRHLGSLVLSNDAITSALFAQPPGQETDLGRMIRLAEQAGRREGGNIRSAECTTAHDLIEPGTSRHADLQPAKQKVRTRP
;
A
#
# COMPACT_ATOMS: atom_id res chain seq x y z
N MET A 1 -10.98 -16.79 23.38
CA MET A 1 -10.10 -16.56 22.23
C MET A 1 -10.76 -15.52 21.36
N HIS A 2 -10.30 -14.28 21.43
CA HIS A 2 -10.93 -13.16 20.73
C HIS A 2 -10.49 -13.20 19.26
N ASN A 3 -11.44 -13.50 18.37
CA ASN A 3 -11.36 -13.12 16.97
C ASN A 3 -11.49 -11.59 16.90
N GLU A 4 -10.40 -10.88 17.18
CA GLU A 4 -10.28 -9.48 16.76
C GLU A 4 -10.17 -9.49 15.24
N SER A 5 -11.34 -9.44 14.63
CA SER A 5 -11.51 -9.42 13.19
C SER A 5 -10.76 -8.22 12.63
N ILE A 6 -10.02 -8.46 11.55
CA ILE A 6 -9.41 -7.49 10.62
C ILE A 6 -10.40 -6.34 10.25
N VAL A 7 -11.70 -6.51 10.54
CA VAL A 7 -12.77 -5.51 10.50
C VAL A 7 -12.52 -4.24 11.33
N ALA A 8 -11.59 -4.22 12.29
CA ALA A 8 -11.21 -3.00 13.03
C ALA A 8 -10.12 -2.15 12.34
N LEU A 9 -9.70 -2.52 11.12
CA LEU A 9 -8.82 -1.69 10.31
C LEU A 9 -9.65 -0.58 9.67
N ASN A 10 -9.45 0.68 10.09
CA ASN A 10 -9.94 1.87 9.37
C ASN A 10 -9.21 2.07 8.02
N LEU A 11 -8.95 0.99 7.28
CA LEU A 11 -8.44 1.05 5.92
C LEU A 11 -9.62 1.00 4.97
N SER A 12 -9.60 1.84 3.94
CA SER A 12 -10.58 1.65 2.87
C SER A 12 -10.36 0.29 2.20
N GLY A 13 -11.43 -0.30 1.67
CA GLY A 13 -11.31 -1.53 0.88
C GLY A 13 -10.34 -1.40 -0.30
N SER A 14 -10.16 -0.18 -0.82
CA SER A 14 -9.22 0.08 -1.91
C SER A 14 -7.75 0.04 -1.46
N THR A 15 -7.43 0.52 -0.26
CA THR A 15 -6.07 0.40 0.28
C THR A 15 -5.74 -1.03 0.64
N LEU A 16 -6.68 -1.76 1.25
CA LEU A 16 -6.48 -3.18 1.52
C LEU A 16 -6.19 -3.96 0.23
N SER A 17 -7.02 -3.80 -0.80
CA SER A 17 -6.83 -4.47 -2.09
C SER A 17 -5.48 -4.12 -2.75
N ARG A 18 -5.03 -2.87 -2.66
CA ARG A 18 -3.72 -2.44 -3.18
C ARG A 18 -2.56 -3.07 -2.41
N LEU A 19 -2.67 -3.19 -1.08
CA LEU A 19 -1.67 -3.85 -0.23
C LEU A 19 -1.57 -5.34 -0.57
N GLU A 20 -2.70 -6.02 -0.72
CA GLU A 20 -2.77 -7.43 -1.09
C GLU A 20 -2.17 -7.67 -2.48
N GLN A 21 -2.54 -6.85 -3.47
CA GLN A 21 -1.97 -6.93 -4.81
C GLN A 21 -0.44 -6.72 -4.79
N LYS A 22 0.04 -5.79 -3.96
CA LYS A 22 1.48 -5.55 -3.80
C LYS A 22 2.20 -6.74 -3.18
N ALA A 23 1.64 -7.34 -2.13
CA ALA A 23 2.19 -8.55 -1.53
C ALA A 23 2.37 -9.67 -2.57
N CYS A 24 1.32 -10.00 -3.33
CA CYS A 24 1.36 -11.03 -4.37
C CYS A 24 2.35 -10.71 -5.50
N SER A 25 2.35 -9.47 -6.01
CA SER A 25 3.23 -9.08 -7.12
C SER A 25 4.71 -9.10 -6.71
N THR A 26 5.03 -8.69 -5.48
CA THR A 26 6.40 -8.66 -4.98
C THR A 26 6.91 -10.05 -4.67
N GLU A 27 6.08 -10.95 -4.14
CA GLU A 27 6.46 -12.35 -3.96
C GLU A 27 6.84 -13.01 -5.29
N ALA A 28 5.98 -12.90 -6.30
CA ALA A 28 6.24 -13.47 -7.62
C ALA A 28 7.54 -12.92 -8.24
N MET A 29 7.76 -11.60 -8.11
CA MET A 29 8.98 -10.95 -8.59
C MET A 29 10.23 -11.41 -7.85
N LEU A 30 10.19 -11.51 -6.52
CA LEU A 30 11.31 -11.99 -5.71
C LEU A 30 11.63 -13.45 -6.03
N ARG A 31 10.62 -14.32 -6.10
CA ARG A 31 10.78 -15.71 -6.50
C ARG A 31 11.44 -15.80 -7.86
N GLN A 32 10.92 -15.10 -8.87
CA GLN A 32 11.46 -15.14 -10.24
C GLN A 32 12.93 -14.68 -10.30
N ARG A 33 13.31 -13.65 -9.54
CA ARG A 33 14.67 -13.11 -9.56
C ARG A 33 15.66 -13.94 -8.75
N LEU A 34 15.18 -14.60 -7.69
CA LEU A 34 16.03 -15.32 -6.74
C LEU A 34 15.96 -16.84 -6.88
N SER A 35 15.11 -17.37 -7.75
CA SER A 35 14.92 -18.81 -8.01
C SER A 35 16.15 -19.57 -8.53
N GLY A 36 17.30 -18.89 -8.71
CA GLY A 36 18.59 -19.53 -9.03
C GLY A 36 19.69 -19.37 -7.97
N ASN A 37 19.57 -18.43 -7.02
CA ASN A 37 20.68 -18.01 -6.14
C ASN A 37 20.32 -17.89 -4.65
N GLY A 38 19.03 -17.79 -4.28
CA GLY A 38 18.61 -17.61 -2.88
C GLY A 38 17.95 -18.85 -2.32
N GLY A 39 18.25 -19.18 -1.06
CA GLY A 39 17.50 -20.19 -0.33
C GLY A 39 16.05 -19.73 -0.13
N SER A 40 15.08 -20.66 -0.20
CA SER A 40 13.64 -20.39 0.05
C SER A 40 13.43 -19.46 1.25
N THR A 41 14.12 -19.74 2.34
CA THR A 41 14.05 -19.01 3.61
C THR A 41 14.56 -17.56 3.52
N GLU A 42 15.57 -17.29 2.69
CA GLU A 42 16.10 -15.93 2.52
C GLU A 42 15.11 -15.06 1.75
N VAL A 43 14.46 -15.63 0.73
CA VAL A 43 13.39 -14.96 -0.01
C VAL A 43 12.23 -14.65 0.92
N ASP A 44 11.83 -15.60 1.77
CA ASP A 44 10.74 -15.42 2.73
C ASP A 44 11.06 -14.29 3.74
N LEU A 45 12.30 -14.23 4.22
CA LEU A 45 12.77 -13.18 5.12
C LEU A 45 12.78 -11.80 4.44
N ILE A 46 13.31 -11.72 3.22
CA ILE A 46 13.31 -10.48 2.42
C ILE A 46 11.88 -9.99 2.19
N LEU A 47 10.96 -10.89 1.82
CA LEU A 47 9.56 -10.57 1.61
C LEU A 47 8.89 -10.09 2.90
N CYS A 48 9.12 -10.74 4.04
CA CYS A 48 8.58 -10.29 5.33
C CYS A 48 9.03 -8.87 5.69
N HIS A 49 10.29 -8.53 5.45
CA HIS A 49 10.80 -7.16 5.69
C HIS A 49 10.22 -6.14 4.71
N TYR A 50 10.00 -6.51 3.46
CA TYR A 50 9.25 -5.68 2.52
C TYR A 50 7.81 -5.43 3.02
N LEU A 51 7.10 -6.47 3.42
CA LEU A 51 5.72 -6.36 3.93
C LEU A 51 5.66 -5.52 5.22
N TYR A 52 6.65 -5.66 6.10
CA TYR A 52 6.76 -4.81 7.28
C TYR A 52 6.89 -3.33 6.89
N GLY A 53 7.79 -2.99 5.97
CA GLY A 53 7.93 -1.63 5.48
C GLY A 53 6.66 -1.09 4.83
N LEU A 54 6.00 -1.92 4.02
CA LEU A 54 4.74 -1.62 3.34
C LEU A 54 3.63 -1.26 4.33
N VAL A 55 3.41 -2.12 5.32
CA VAL A 55 2.36 -1.95 6.35
C VAL A 55 2.67 -0.76 7.27
N ALA A 56 3.91 -0.64 7.74
CA ALA A 56 4.31 0.45 8.64
C ALA A 56 4.14 1.84 8.01
N ALA A 57 4.38 1.96 6.70
CA ALA A 57 4.16 3.22 5.99
C ALA A 57 2.69 3.47 5.64
N ALA A 58 1.96 2.44 5.19
CA ALA A 58 0.55 2.57 4.86
C ALA A 58 -0.31 2.89 6.10
N MET A 59 0.11 2.44 7.28
CA MET A 59 -0.63 2.51 8.53
C MET A 59 0.20 3.13 9.68
N SER A 60 0.84 4.29 9.47
CA SER A 60 1.80 4.83 10.45
C SER A 60 1.23 5.11 11.84
N GLU A 61 -0.08 5.37 11.93
CA GLU A 61 -0.76 5.67 13.19
C GLU A 61 -1.40 4.43 13.84
N ALA A 62 -1.25 3.25 13.23
CA ALA A 62 -1.83 2.02 13.74
C ALA A 62 -1.08 1.50 14.98
N SER A 63 -1.82 0.84 15.87
CA SER A 63 -1.21 0.17 17.03
C SER A 63 -0.31 -0.99 16.58
N PRO A 64 0.71 -1.36 17.38
CA PRO A 64 1.58 -2.49 17.07
C PRO A 64 0.82 -3.81 16.84
N THR A 65 -0.26 -4.06 17.59
CA THR A 65 -1.12 -5.24 17.42
C THR A 65 -1.76 -5.25 16.03
N LEU A 66 -2.23 -4.10 15.58
CA LEU A 66 -2.89 -3.94 14.29
C LEU A 66 -1.90 -4.08 13.12
N LEU A 67 -0.70 -3.49 13.27
CA LEU A 67 0.41 -3.67 12.32
C LEU A 67 0.79 -5.14 12.19
N LEU A 68 0.92 -5.86 13.31
CA LEU A 68 1.24 -7.28 13.32
C LEU A 68 0.11 -8.13 12.71
N GLY A 69 -1.14 -7.81 13.00
CA GLY A 69 -2.31 -8.45 12.39
C GLY A 69 -2.31 -8.29 10.87
N MET A 70 -2.07 -7.08 10.37
CA MET A 70 -1.97 -6.81 8.94
C MET A 70 -0.77 -7.52 8.29
N LEU A 71 0.39 -7.49 8.93
CA LEU A 71 1.59 -8.19 8.45
C LEU A 71 1.35 -9.69 8.30
N ARG A 72 0.67 -10.31 9.29
CA ARG A 72 0.26 -11.72 9.23
C ARG A 72 -0.78 -11.97 8.13
N HIS A 73 -1.76 -11.09 7.98
CA HIS A 73 -2.76 -11.18 6.91
C HIS A 73 -2.07 -11.20 5.53
N LEU A 74 -1.30 -10.15 5.21
CA LEU A 74 -0.60 -10.06 3.92
C LEU A 74 0.39 -11.20 3.73
N GLY A 75 1.13 -11.57 4.77
CA GLY A 75 2.05 -12.70 4.74
C GLY A 75 1.34 -14.00 4.39
N SER A 76 0.16 -14.27 4.98
CA SER A 76 -0.59 -15.51 4.76
C SER A 76 -1.11 -15.69 3.34
N LEU A 77 -1.18 -14.62 2.55
CA LEU A 77 -1.54 -14.68 1.13
C LEU A 77 -0.44 -15.29 0.26
N VAL A 78 0.82 -15.21 0.71
CA VAL A 78 2.00 -15.45 -0.13
C VAL A 78 3.06 -16.35 0.52
N LEU A 79 2.95 -16.61 1.83
CA LEU A 79 3.89 -17.43 2.61
C LEU A 79 3.14 -18.44 3.48
N SER A 80 3.84 -19.50 3.87
CA SER A 80 3.34 -20.42 4.89
C SER A 80 3.39 -19.78 6.29
N ASN A 81 2.52 -20.23 7.19
CA ASN A 81 2.50 -19.74 8.58
C ASN A 81 3.84 -19.96 9.30
N ASP A 82 4.55 -21.06 8.97
CA ASP A 82 5.87 -21.35 9.54
C ASP A 82 6.92 -20.38 9.04
N ALA A 83 6.89 -20.00 7.75
CA ALA A 83 7.81 -19.04 7.17
C ALA A 83 7.59 -17.64 7.77
N ILE A 84 6.33 -17.22 7.94
CA ILE A 84 5.97 -15.94 8.58
C ILE A 84 6.48 -15.93 10.02
N THR A 85 6.19 -16.99 10.78
CA THR A 85 6.61 -17.10 12.18
C THR A 85 8.13 -17.06 12.28
N SER A 86 8.82 -17.87 11.48
CA SER A 86 10.29 -17.92 11.47
C SER A 86 10.91 -16.57 11.12
N ALA A 87 10.39 -15.87 10.12
CA ALA A 87 10.89 -14.56 9.72
C ALA A 87 10.65 -13.48 10.78
N LEU A 88 9.50 -13.51 11.49
CA LEU A 88 9.21 -12.57 12.57
C LEU A 88 10.13 -12.73 13.78
N PHE A 89 10.61 -13.95 14.03
CA PHE A 89 11.56 -14.24 15.11
C PHE A 89 13.03 -14.19 14.65
N ALA A 90 13.29 -14.10 13.35
CA ALA A 90 14.64 -14.07 12.82
C ALA A 90 15.33 -12.75 13.20
N GLN A 91 16.56 -12.84 13.70
CA GLN A 91 17.41 -11.67 13.80
C GLN A 91 18.01 -11.39 12.42
N PRO A 92 17.75 -10.22 11.81
CA PRO A 92 18.30 -9.91 10.51
C PRO A 92 19.84 -9.89 10.58
N PRO A 93 20.54 -10.45 9.58
CA PRO A 93 21.98 -10.44 9.53
C PRO A 93 22.53 -9.01 9.50
N GLY A 94 23.80 -8.85 9.91
CA GLY A 94 24.47 -7.56 9.93
C GLY A 94 24.43 -6.85 8.58
N GLN A 95 24.38 -5.52 8.63
CA GLN A 95 24.21 -4.65 7.46
C GLN A 95 25.29 -4.81 6.38
N GLU A 96 26.46 -5.33 6.75
CA GLU A 96 27.59 -5.52 5.83
C GLU A 96 27.45 -6.78 4.95
N THR A 97 26.52 -7.68 5.29
CA THR A 97 26.20 -8.86 4.49
C THR A 97 25.32 -8.52 3.28
N ASP A 98 25.40 -9.32 2.21
CA ASP A 98 24.50 -9.18 1.05
C ASP A 98 23.04 -9.33 1.45
N LEU A 99 22.71 -10.33 2.28
CA LEU A 99 21.36 -10.54 2.78
C LEU A 99 20.88 -9.36 3.64
N GLY A 100 21.72 -8.81 4.52
CA GLY A 100 21.41 -7.64 5.33
C GLY A 100 21.24 -6.36 4.49
N ARG A 101 21.95 -6.23 3.37
CA ARG A 101 21.68 -5.17 2.37
C ARG A 101 20.32 -5.38 1.70
N MET A 102 20.02 -6.59 1.22
CA MET A 102 18.76 -6.90 0.55
C MET A 102 17.55 -6.68 1.45
N ILE A 103 17.62 -7.11 2.72
CA ILE A 103 16.57 -6.89 3.72
C ILE A 103 16.29 -5.39 3.91
N ARG A 104 17.32 -4.56 4.04
CA ARG A 104 17.14 -3.10 4.19
C ARG A 104 16.53 -2.47 2.94
N LEU A 105 16.99 -2.87 1.76
CA LEU A 105 16.45 -2.36 0.50
C LEU A 105 14.98 -2.77 0.33
N ALA A 106 14.64 -4.00 0.69
CA ALA A 106 13.27 -4.50 0.68
C ALA A 106 12.37 -3.69 1.63
N GLU A 107 12.81 -3.44 2.86
CA GLU A 107 12.07 -2.62 3.83
C GLU A 107 11.90 -1.17 3.36
N GLN A 108 12.93 -0.57 2.76
CA GLN A 108 12.85 0.79 2.18
C GLN A 108 11.90 0.85 0.99
N ALA A 109 11.94 -0.16 0.11
CA ALA A 109 11.03 -0.28 -1.02
C ALA A 109 9.59 -0.42 -0.55
N GLY A 110 9.34 -1.30 0.42
CA GLY A 110 8.04 -1.46 1.08
C GLY A 110 7.55 -0.14 1.65
N ARG A 111 8.37 0.57 2.43
CA ARG A 111 8.01 1.88 3.00
C ARG A 111 7.62 2.90 1.94
N ARG A 112 8.37 2.99 0.84
CA ARG A 112 8.06 3.90 -0.27
C ARG A 112 6.70 3.56 -0.89
N GLU A 113 6.46 2.30 -1.17
CA GLU A 113 5.21 1.87 -1.79
C GLU A 113 4.01 2.04 -0.85
N GLY A 114 4.16 1.75 0.44
CA GLY A 114 3.12 1.94 1.44
C GLY A 114 2.75 3.41 1.60
N GLY A 115 3.76 4.29 1.60
CA GLY A 115 3.55 5.74 1.58
C GLY A 115 2.79 6.22 0.34
N ASN A 116 3.07 5.65 -0.84
CA ASN A 116 2.36 5.96 -2.07
C ASN A 116 0.90 5.48 -2.06
N ILE A 117 0.63 4.31 -1.48
CA ILE A 117 -0.75 3.80 -1.34
C ILE A 117 -1.55 4.73 -0.43
N ARG A 118 -0.98 5.13 0.72
CA ARG A 118 -1.60 6.04 1.67
C ARG A 118 -1.84 7.44 1.09
N SER A 119 -0.88 7.98 0.35
CA SER A 119 -1.03 9.31 -0.25
C SER A 119 -2.08 9.33 -1.37
N ALA A 120 -2.18 8.27 -2.16
CA ALA A 120 -3.17 8.16 -3.22
C ALA A 120 -4.61 8.18 -2.71
N GLU A 121 -4.89 7.68 -1.50
CA GLU A 121 -6.21 7.84 -0.86
C GLU A 121 -6.52 9.28 -0.47
N CYS A 122 -5.51 9.98 0.07
CA CYS A 122 -5.65 11.37 0.49
C CYS A 122 -5.94 12.30 -0.69
N THR A 123 -5.34 12.04 -1.86
CA THR A 123 -5.61 12.81 -3.08
C THR A 123 -7.03 12.59 -3.59
N THR A 124 -7.53 11.34 -3.61
CA THR A 124 -8.92 11.05 -4.03
C THR A 124 -9.97 11.61 -3.08
N ALA A 125 -9.65 11.76 -1.79
CA ALA A 125 -10.54 12.40 -0.82
C ALA A 125 -10.59 13.93 -0.99
N HIS A 126 -9.48 14.56 -1.41
CA HIS A 126 -9.42 16.00 -1.66
C HIS A 126 -10.03 16.42 -3.00
N ASP A 127 -9.97 15.58 -4.03
CA ASP A 127 -10.59 15.85 -5.35
C ASP A 127 -12.14 15.75 -5.34
N LEU A 128 -12.75 15.29 -4.24
CA LEU A 128 -14.21 15.27 -4.06
C LEU A 128 -14.78 16.56 -3.44
N ILE A 129 -13.94 17.55 -3.13
CA ILE A 129 -14.38 18.90 -2.82
C ILE A 129 -14.27 19.72 -4.11
N GLU A 130 -15.33 19.68 -4.93
CA GLU A 130 -15.44 20.61 -6.05
C GLU A 130 -15.30 22.05 -5.53
N PRO A 131 -14.42 22.89 -6.09
CA PRO A 131 -14.52 24.32 -5.85
C PRO A 131 -15.82 24.78 -6.50
N GLY A 132 -16.77 25.13 -5.63
CA GLY A 132 -18.09 25.57 -5.99
C GLY A 132 -18.10 26.58 -7.14
N THR A 133 -19.02 26.35 -8.07
CA THR A 133 -19.79 27.33 -8.81
C THR A 133 -19.43 28.80 -8.52
N SER A 134 -18.61 29.40 -9.38
CA SER A 134 -18.68 30.83 -9.70
C SER A 134 -18.00 31.09 -11.04
N ARG A 135 -18.62 30.57 -12.11
CA ARG A 135 -18.52 31.24 -13.41
C ARG A 135 -19.78 32.07 -13.58
N HIS A 136 -19.67 33.36 -13.22
CA HIS A 136 -20.46 34.39 -13.87
C HIS A 136 -20.16 34.31 -15.37
N ALA A 137 -20.93 33.51 -16.09
CA ALA A 137 -20.99 33.56 -17.53
C ALA A 137 -21.88 34.75 -17.89
N ASP A 138 -21.22 35.78 -18.42
CA ASP A 138 -21.82 36.87 -19.19
C ASP A 138 -22.97 36.36 -20.07
N LEU A 139 -24.20 36.63 -19.64
CA LEU A 139 -25.36 36.60 -20.52
C LEU A 139 -25.44 37.96 -21.21
N GLN A 140 -24.74 38.08 -22.35
CA GLN A 140 -25.01 39.11 -23.33
C GLN A 140 -26.47 38.96 -23.82
N PRO A 141 -27.30 40.02 -23.83
CA PRO A 141 -28.65 39.91 -24.33
C PRO A 141 -28.66 39.83 -25.86
N ALA A 142 -29.56 38.96 -26.33
CA ALA A 142 -29.78 38.57 -27.70
C ALA A 142 -30.14 39.73 -28.64
N LYS A 143 -29.70 39.61 -29.90
CA LYS A 143 -30.12 40.44 -31.03
C LYS A 143 -31.64 40.37 -31.21
N GLN A 144 -32.35 41.43 -30.84
CA GLN A 144 -33.78 41.56 -31.10
C GLN A 144 -34.00 42.13 -32.50
N LYS A 145 -34.48 41.27 -33.40
CA LYS A 145 -34.91 41.58 -34.76
C LYS A 145 -36.27 42.30 -34.70
N VAL A 146 -36.29 43.63 -34.76
CA VAL A 146 -37.53 44.41 -34.86
C VAL A 146 -37.81 44.70 -36.33
N ARG A 147 -38.91 44.10 -36.80
CA ARG A 147 -39.53 44.31 -38.11
C ARG A 147 -40.63 45.35 -37.92
N THR A 148 -40.53 46.50 -38.58
CA THR A 148 -41.66 47.42 -38.73
C THR A 148 -41.64 48.01 -40.14
N ARG A 149 -42.67 47.63 -40.91
CA ARG A 149 -43.25 48.36 -42.05
C ARG A 149 -44.26 49.39 -41.48
N PRO A 150 -44.69 50.44 -42.19
CA PRO A 150 -45.18 50.43 -43.59
C PRO A 150 -44.21 51.02 -44.61
#